data_AF-A0A6G4HN90-F1
#
_entry.id   AF-A0A6G4HN90-F1
#
_cell.length_a   1.000
_cell.length_b   1.000
_cell.length_c   1.000
_cell.angle_alpha   90.00
_cell.angle_beta   90.00
_cell.angle_gamma   90.00
#
_symmetry.space_group_name_H-M   'P 1'
#
loop_
_entity.id
_entity.type
_entity.pdbx_description
1 polymer ?
#
loop_
_entity_poly.entity_id
_entity_poly.type
_entity_poly.pdbx_seq_one_letter_code
_entity_poly.pdbx_strand_id
1 'polypeptide(L)'
;MKEKLTKIWRLCETKQLSDIFEEYVKSIGIRKHDGRRKNNNNTYMIDGKCTGWNRVQCYYHKDSFKYSEENLLIVLRKRAGNYFIIERKGIRAFEVDYSGIRYYEENLLNEIMKEHKPLFDSLMRLVN
;
A
#
# COMPACT_ATOMS: atom_id res chain seq x y z
N MET A 1 -11.58 12.55 3.28
CA MET A 1 -10.56 11.50 3.08
C MET A 1 -9.97 11.51 1.67
N LYS A 2 -10.82 11.46 0.63
CA LYS A 2 -10.44 11.56 -0.80
C LYS A 2 -9.35 12.59 -1.09
N GLU A 3 -9.55 13.83 -0.66
CA GLU A 3 -8.57 14.92 -0.88
C GLU A 3 -7.20 14.63 -0.27
N LYS A 4 -7.15 14.07 0.95
CA LYS A 4 -5.89 13.73 1.62
C LYS A 4 -5.16 12.61 0.89
N LEU A 5 -5.86 11.56 0.45
CA LEU A 5 -5.28 10.48 -0.35
C LEU A 5 -4.80 10.97 -1.71
N THR A 6 -5.54 11.87 -2.36
CA THR A 6 -5.11 12.54 -3.60
C THR A 6 -3.86 13.40 -3.37
N LYS A 7 -3.77 14.11 -2.23
CA LYS A 7 -2.55 14.85 -1.86
C LYS A 7 -1.37 13.89 -1.63
N ILE A 8 -1.59 12.75 -0.96
CA ILE A 8 -0.54 11.73 -0.76
C ILE A 8 -0.06 11.23 -2.12
N TRP A 9 -0.97 10.87 -3.02
CA TRP A 9 -0.63 10.47 -4.38
C TRP A 9 0.22 11.53 -5.11
N ARG A 10 -0.10 12.82 -4.95
CA ARG A 10 0.65 13.92 -5.58
C ARG A 10 2.03 14.13 -4.97
N LEU A 11 2.14 14.12 -3.64
CA LEU A 11 3.36 14.56 -2.93
C LEU A 11 4.30 13.42 -2.52
N CYS A 12 3.77 12.24 -2.20
CA CYS A 12 4.58 11.12 -1.73
C CYS A 12 5.40 10.53 -2.89
N GLU A 13 6.67 10.23 -2.66
CA GLU A 13 7.54 9.55 -3.62
C GLU A 13 7.52 8.02 -3.43
N THR A 14 7.84 7.26 -4.47
CA THR A 14 7.79 5.78 -4.41
C THR A 14 8.73 5.18 -3.34
N LYS A 15 9.93 5.73 -3.18
CA LYS A 15 10.85 5.32 -2.10
C LYS A 15 10.34 5.74 -0.72
N GLN A 16 9.75 6.92 -0.61
CA GLN A 16 9.16 7.37 0.66
C GLN A 16 8.01 6.46 1.09
N LEU A 17 7.15 6.05 0.15
CA LEU A 17 6.10 5.08 0.44
C LEU A 17 6.68 3.72 0.89
N SER A 18 7.76 3.23 0.25
CA SER A 18 8.37 1.98 0.71
C SER A 18 8.91 2.08 2.12
N ASP A 19 9.56 3.19 2.45
CA ASP A 19 10.22 3.37 3.75
C ASP A 19 9.16 3.45 4.86
N ILE A 20 8.12 4.28 4.67
CA ILE A 20 6.98 4.39 5.60
C ILE A 20 6.29 3.03 5.79
N PHE A 21 6.08 2.30 4.70
CA PHE A 21 5.44 0.98 4.77
C PHE A 21 6.32 -0.03 5.51
N GLU A 22 7.62 -0.07 5.22
CA GLU A 22 8.58 -0.98 5.85
C GLU A 22 8.70 -0.73 7.36
N GLU A 23 8.77 0.55 7.76
CA GLU A 23 8.75 0.94 9.17
C GLU A 23 7.47 0.48 9.88
N TYR A 24 6.32 0.72 9.25
CA TYR A 24 5.03 0.27 9.76
C TYR A 24 4.99 -1.24 10.00
N VAL A 25 5.26 -2.06 8.98
CA VAL A 25 5.15 -3.52 9.10
C VAL A 25 6.18 -4.09 10.09
N LYS A 26 7.37 -3.48 10.20
CA LYS A 26 8.35 -3.84 11.24
C LYS A 26 7.84 -3.50 12.64
N SER A 27 7.21 -2.34 12.82
CA SER A 27 6.67 -1.90 14.13
C SER A 27 5.60 -2.84 14.69
N ILE A 28 4.86 -3.52 13.82
CA ILE A 28 3.86 -4.53 14.21
C ILE A 28 4.39 -5.98 14.12
N GLY A 29 5.71 -6.16 14.05
CA GLY A 29 6.38 -7.46 14.14
C GLY A 29 6.26 -8.36 12.91
N ILE A 30 5.88 -7.80 11.75
CA ILE A 30 5.70 -8.57 10.52
C ILE A 30 7.05 -8.74 9.82
N ARG A 31 7.35 -9.99 9.46
CA ARG A 31 8.60 -10.33 8.77
C ARG A 31 8.49 -10.16 7.26
N LYS A 32 9.62 -9.95 6.61
CA LYS A 32 9.70 -9.96 5.15
C LYS A 32 9.43 -11.36 4.60
N HIS A 33 8.82 -11.44 3.43
CA HIS A 33 8.65 -12.68 2.69
C HIS A 33 10.01 -13.37 2.45
N ASP A 34 10.04 -14.69 2.64
CA ASP A 34 11.20 -15.54 2.36
C ASP A 34 10.75 -16.77 1.58
N GLY A 35 11.11 -16.82 0.29
CA GLY A 35 10.72 -17.89 -0.62
C GLY A 35 11.29 -19.27 -0.24
N ARG A 36 12.25 -19.33 0.70
CA ARG A 36 12.80 -20.59 1.23
C ARG A 36 11.93 -21.21 2.31
N ARG A 37 10.99 -20.45 2.90
CA ARG A 37 10.12 -20.92 3.99
C ARG A 37 8.83 -21.50 3.46
N LYS A 38 8.36 -22.56 4.12
CA LYS A 38 7.07 -23.21 3.81
C LYS A 38 5.85 -22.38 4.21
N ASN A 39 5.96 -21.59 5.28
CA ASN A 39 4.89 -20.72 5.76
C ASN A 39 5.28 -19.27 5.46
N ASN A 40 4.43 -18.53 4.76
CA ASN A 40 4.55 -17.09 4.52
C ASN A 40 3.24 -16.34 4.80
N ASN A 41 2.35 -16.93 5.60
CA ASN A 41 0.99 -16.45 5.83
C ASN A 41 0.95 -15.13 6.61
N ASN A 42 2.02 -14.75 7.30
CA ASN A 42 2.14 -13.45 7.96
C ASN A 42 3.45 -12.78 7.55
N THR A 43 3.45 -12.12 6.39
CA THR A 43 4.66 -11.55 5.79
C THR A 43 4.38 -10.27 5.01
N TYR A 44 5.40 -9.49 4.73
CA TYR A 44 5.32 -8.35 3.81
C TYR A 44 6.31 -8.48 2.65
N MET A 45 6.02 -7.80 1.55
CA MET A 45 6.91 -7.67 0.39
C MET A 45 6.82 -6.23 -0.14
N ILE A 46 7.95 -5.70 -0.62
CA ILE A 46 8.01 -4.40 -1.29
C ILE A 46 8.68 -4.62 -2.63
N ASP A 47 7.95 -4.34 -3.70
CA ASP A 47 8.43 -4.45 -5.08
C ASP A 47 8.49 -3.07 -5.74
N GLY A 48 9.69 -2.51 -5.82
CA GLY A 48 9.96 -1.27 -6.54
C GLY A 48 11.30 -1.23 -7.27
N LYS A 49 12.28 -2.01 -6.81
CA LYS A 49 13.62 -2.09 -7.42
C LYS A 49 13.57 -2.54 -8.87
N CYS A 50 12.72 -3.51 -9.23
CA CYS A 50 12.61 -4.03 -10.59
C CYS A 50 12.11 -2.98 -11.60
N THR A 51 11.42 -1.93 -11.13
CA THR A 51 10.90 -0.85 -11.98
C THR A 51 11.79 0.38 -11.99
N GLY A 52 12.98 0.32 -11.36
CA GLY A 52 13.82 1.50 -11.14
C GLY A 52 13.16 2.54 -10.25
N TRP A 53 12.29 2.12 -9.32
CA TRP A 53 11.50 3.00 -8.45
C TRP A 53 10.47 3.87 -9.18
N ASN A 54 10.12 3.56 -10.42
CA ASN A 54 9.01 4.23 -11.13
C ASN A 54 7.64 3.85 -10.54
N ARG A 55 7.55 2.62 -10.01
CA ARG A 55 6.42 2.04 -9.31
C ARG A 55 6.92 1.38 -8.04
N VAL A 56 6.14 1.45 -6.97
CA VAL A 56 6.30 0.60 -5.80
C VAL A 56 4.99 -0.10 -5.50
N GLN A 57 5.07 -1.39 -5.17
CA GLN A 57 3.96 -2.19 -4.69
C GLN A 57 4.32 -2.73 -3.30
N CYS A 58 3.52 -2.38 -2.30
CA CYS A 58 3.72 -2.76 -0.92
C CYS A 58 2.62 -3.76 -0.53
N TYR A 59 3.03 -5.00 -0.27
CA TYR A 59 2.16 -6.12 0.06
C TYR A 59 2.28 -6.45 1.54
N TYR A 60 1.16 -6.61 2.22
CA TYR A 60 1.09 -7.22 3.55
C TYR A 60 0.08 -8.37 3.51
N HIS A 61 0.60 -9.57 3.79
CA HIS A 61 -0.13 -10.82 3.90
C HIS A 61 -0.36 -11.18 5.36
N LYS A 62 -1.60 -11.54 5.68
CA LYS A 62 -2.04 -12.04 6.98
C LYS A 62 -2.96 -13.23 6.75
N ASP A 63 -2.71 -14.33 7.44
CA ASP A 63 -3.37 -15.64 7.34
C ASP A 63 -3.24 -16.37 5.97
N SER A 64 -2.98 -15.66 4.87
CA SER A 64 -2.74 -16.23 3.54
C SER A 64 -1.62 -15.50 2.79
N PHE A 65 -0.85 -16.24 1.99
CA PHE A 65 0.15 -15.72 1.05
C PHE A 65 -0.30 -15.86 -0.43
N LYS A 66 -1.56 -16.21 -0.69
CA LYS A 66 -2.04 -16.30 -2.07
C LYS A 66 -2.16 -14.91 -2.68
N TYR A 67 -1.97 -14.85 -3.99
CA TYR A 67 -2.21 -13.64 -4.77
C TYR A 67 -3.68 -13.21 -4.66
N SER A 68 -3.92 -11.90 -4.54
CA SER A 68 -5.26 -11.33 -4.31
C SER A 68 -5.90 -11.76 -2.98
N GLU A 69 -5.12 -12.28 -2.03
CA GLU A 69 -5.55 -12.51 -0.64
C GLU A 69 -4.75 -11.66 0.36
N GLU A 70 -4.07 -10.61 -0.12
CA GLU A 70 -3.36 -9.65 0.70
C GLU A 70 -4.31 -8.99 1.71
N ASN A 71 -3.83 -8.84 2.95
CA ASN A 71 -4.52 -8.04 3.96
C ASN A 71 -4.49 -6.55 3.61
N LEU A 72 -3.41 -6.12 2.94
CA LEU A 72 -3.24 -4.78 2.40
C LEU A 72 -2.29 -4.81 1.20
N LEU A 73 -2.72 -4.16 0.12
CA LEU A 73 -1.88 -3.77 -1.01
C LEU A 73 -1.94 -2.25 -1.16
N ILE A 74 -0.79 -1.59 -1.18
CA ILE A 74 -0.67 -0.19 -1.57
C ILE A 74 0.27 -0.09 -2.77
N VAL A 75 -0.20 0.54 -3.85
CA VAL A 75 0.58 0.77 -5.06
C VAL A 75 0.69 2.25 -5.33
N LEU A 76 1.91 2.72 -5.59
CA LEU A 76 2.15 4.07 -6.08
C LEU A 76 3.01 3.98 -7.34
N ARG A 77 2.57 4.65 -8.40
CA ARG A 77 3.34 4.81 -9.62
C ARG A 77 3.44 6.29 -9.96
N LYS A 78 4.65 6.75 -10.27
CA LYS A 78 4.94 8.15 -10.64
C LYS A 78 5.36 8.32 -12.09
N ARG A 79 5.91 7.27 -12.72
CA ARG A 79 6.46 7.33 -14.08
C ARG A 79 5.97 6.16 -14.94
N ALA A 80 5.85 6.41 -16.24
CA ALA A 80 5.29 5.48 -17.24
C ALA A 80 3.88 4.98 -16.87
N GLY A 81 3.08 5.86 -16.27
CA GLY A 81 1.82 5.60 -15.58
C GLY A 81 1.81 6.39 -14.27
N ASN A 82 0.68 6.96 -13.89
CA ASN A 82 0.59 7.79 -12.69
C ASN A 82 -0.71 7.49 -11.95
N TYR A 83 -0.61 6.72 -10.88
CA TYR A 83 -1.77 6.28 -10.10
C TYR A 83 -1.37 5.88 -8.68
N PHE A 84 -2.37 5.87 -7.81
CA PHE A 84 -2.28 5.38 -6.44
C PHE A 84 -3.47 4.47 -6.14
N ILE A 85 -3.18 3.27 -5.64
CA ILE A 85 -4.17 2.23 -5.35
C ILE A 85 -4.01 1.77 -3.91
N ILE A 86 -5.14 1.56 -3.24
CA ILE A 86 -5.25 0.84 -1.96
C ILE A 86 -6.23 -0.30 -2.19
N GLU A 87 -5.85 -1.51 -1.81
CA GLU A 87 -6.60 -2.73 -2.08
C GLU A 87 -6.48 -3.72 -0.90
N ARG A 88 -7.49 -4.58 -0.75
CA ARG A 88 -7.50 -5.71 0.18
C ARG A 88 -8.19 -6.89 -0.51
N LYS A 89 -7.59 -8.07 -0.44
CA LYS A 89 -8.14 -9.32 -0.99
C LYS A 89 -8.65 -9.18 -2.44
N GLY A 90 -7.87 -8.54 -3.31
CA GLY A 90 -8.26 -8.35 -4.71
C GLY A 90 -9.28 -7.24 -4.96
N ILE A 91 -9.81 -6.59 -3.91
CA ILE A 91 -10.84 -5.56 -4.02
C ILE A 91 -10.20 -4.19 -3.78
N ARG A 92 -10.21 -3.35 -4.82
CA ARG A 92 -9.79 -1.95 -4.70
C ARG A 92 -10.66 -1.28 -3.66
N ALA A 93 -10.07 -0.51 -2.75
CA ALA A 93 -10.78 0.37 -1.83
C ALA A 93 -10.68 1.82 -2.30
N PHE A 94 -9.55 2.16 -2.91
CA PHE A 94 -9.28 3.48 -3.47
C PHE A 94 -8.41 3.36 -4.71
N GLU A 95 -8.73 4.14 -5.74
CA GLU A 95 -7.87 4.32 -6.90
C GLU A 95 -8.00 5.75 -7.43
N VAL A 96 -6.87 6.38 -7.66
CA VAL A 96 -6.78 7.68 -8.34
C VAL A 96 -5.71 7.61 -9.43
N ASP A 97 -5.99 8.22 -10.56
CA ASP A 97 -5.03 8.43 -11.64
C ASP A 97 -5.10 9.88 -12.15
N TYR A 98 -4.41 10.15 -13.27
CA TYR A 98 -4.37 11.48 -13.89
C TYR A 98 -5.74 12.04 -14.30
N SER A 99 -6.78 11.20 -14.48
CA SER A 99 -8.14 11.64 -14.79
C SER A 99 -9.02 11.80 -13.55
N GLY A 100 -8.48 11.56 -12.35
CA GLY A 100 -9.18 11.69 -11.08
C GLY A 100 -9.42 10.35 -10.38
N ILE A 101 -10.38 10.34 -9.46
CA ILE A 101 -10.70 9.15 -8.66
C ILE A 101 -11.47 8.17 -9.54
N ARG A 102 -10.90 6.98 -9.75
CA ARG A 102 -11.50 5.89 -10.54
C ARG A 102 -12.35 4.96 -9.71
N TYR A 103 -11.93 4.74 -8.47
CA TYR A 103 -12.59 3.82 -7.56
C TYR A 103 -12.55 4.36 -6.14
N TYR A 104 -13.66 4.22 -5.42
CA TYR A 104 -13.81 4.61 -4.03
C TYR A 104 -14.89 3.75 -3.39
N GLU A 105 -14.48 2.77 -2.58
CA GLU A 105 -15.40 2.02 -1.71
C GLU A 105 -15.09 2.42 -0.28
N GLU A 106 -16.01 3.19 0.30
CA GLU A 106 -15.79 3.92 1.54
C GLU A 106 -15.68 3.00 2.75
N ASN A 107 -16.50 1.95 2.80
CA ASN A 107 -16.57 1.06 3.95
C ASN A 107 -15.27 0.26 4.08
N LEU A 108 -14.84 -0.37 2.99
CA LEU A 108 -13.58 -1.11 2.89
C LEU A 108 -12.38 -0.21 3.15
N LEU A 109 -12.37 1.01 2.60
CA LEU A 109 -11.29 1.95 2.86
C LEU A 109 -11.22 2.30 4.34
N ASN A 110 -12.35 2.59 4.98
CA ASN A 110 -12.40 2.90 6.41
C ASN A 110 -11.95 1.71 7.27
N GLU A 111 -12.33 0.48 6.92
CA GLU A 111 -11.86 -0.74 7.59
C GLU A 111 -10.34 -0.90 7.48
N ILE A 112 -9.80 -0.78 6.26
CA ILE A 112 -8.35 -0.83 5.99
C ILE A 112 -7.63 0.25 6.81
N MET A 113 -8.12 1.49 6.77
CA MET A 113 -7.48 2.61 7.47
C MET A 113 -7.53 2.45 8.99
N LYS A 114 -8.62 1.90 9.53
CA LYS A 114 -8.76 1.62 10.96
C LYS A 114 -7.80 0.52 11.40
N GLU A 115 -7.69 -0.57 10.65
CA GLU A 115 -6.80 -1.68 10.97
C GLU A 115 -5.32 -1.30 10.84
N HIS A 116 -4.98 -0.53 9.81
CA HIS A 116 -3.61 -0.09 9.52
C HIS A 116 -3.38 1.36 9.96
N LYS A 117 -4.04 1.82 11.02
CA LYS A 117 -4.00 3.23 11.46
C LYS A 117 -2.59 3.82 11.54
N PRO A 118 -1.56 3.17 12.12
CA PRO A 118 -0.22 3.76 12.21
C PRO A 118 0.42 4.06 10.83
N LEU A 119 0.14 3.22 9.83
CA LEU A 119 0.59 3.44 8.45
C LEU A 119 -0.05 4.70 7.88
N PHE A 120 -1.37 4.80 7.98
CA PHE A 120 -2.11 5.92 7.42
C PHE A 120 -1.86 7.22 8.17
N ASP A 121 -1.70 7.19 9.50
CA ASP A 121 -1.28 8.35 10.28
C ASP A 121 0.06 8.89 9.75
N SER A 122 1.03 8.01 9.47
CA SER A 122 2.35 8.38 8.93
C SER A 122 2.25 8.99 7.54
N LEU A 123 1.43 8.41 6.65
CA LEU A 123 1.16 8.98 5.33
C LEU A 123 0.45 10.34 5.40
N MET A 124 -0.49 10.51 6.33
CA MET A 124 -1.25 11.76 6.48
C MET A 124 -0.39 12.92 6.98
N ARG A 125 0.71 12.67 7.69
CA ARG A 125 1.68 13.70 8.07
C ARG A 125 2.37 14.36 6.87
N LEU A 126 2.36 13.73 5.70
CA LEU A 126 2.93 14.31 4.47
C LEU A 126 2.07 15.42 3.86
N VAL A 127 0.80 15.51 4.25
CA VAL A 127 -0.21 16.34 3.59
C VAL A 127 -1.01 17.23 4.53
N ASN A 128 -0.69 17.16 5.82
CA ASN A 128 -1.21 18.04 6.85
C ASN A 128 -0.29 19.24 7.03
#